data_AF-A0A9E6DQK1-F1
#
_entry.id   AF-A0A9E6DQK1-F1
#
_cell.length_a   1.000
_cell.length_b   1.000
_cell.length_c   1.000
_cell.angle_alpha   90.00
_cell.angle_beta   90.00
_cell.angle_gamma   90.00
#
_symmetry.space_group_name_H-M   'P 1'
#
loop_
_entity.id
_entity.type
_entity.pdbx_description
1 polymer ?
#
loop_
_entity_poly.entity_id
_entity_poly.type
_entity_poly.pdbx_seq_one_letter_code
_entity_poly.pdbx_strand_id
1 'polypeptide(L)'
;MSKIQAQLKALGQIKLTLEASASDEASQKHVTNKLDAILKELSHTPDGLSQFFVAAEITATPKTANLIAAHVMRPEDVTQLVAERKRNIANAKAVEKQTNRNEPQ
;
A
#
# COMPACT_ATOMS: atom_id res chain seq x y z
N MET A 1 18.72 -1.64 10.20
CA MET A 1 17.35 -1.27 9.76
C MET A 1 16.74 -2.46 9.05
N SER A 2 15.49 -2.83 9.38
CA SER A 2 14.79 -3.92 8.69
C SER A 2 14.53 -3.52 7.22
N LYS A 3 14.71 -4.44 6.26
CA LYS A 3 14.40 -4.24 4.83
C LYS A 3 12.98 -3.70 4.61
N ILE A 4 12.05 -4.12 5.47
CA ILE A 4 10.65 -3.69 5.47
C ILE A 4 10.50 -2.19 5.75
N GLN A 5 11.29 -1.62 6.67
CA GLN A 5 11.24 -0.18 6.96
C GLN A 5 11.74 0.67 5.78
N ALA A 6 12.76 0.20 5.07
CA ALA A 6 13.26 0.87 3.88
C ALA A 6 12.23 0.83 2.74
N GLN A 7 11.56 -0.32 2.56
CA GLN A 7 10.50 -0.50 1.57
C GLN A 7 9.26 0.37 1.88
N LEU A 8 8.85 0.45 3.16
CA LEU A 8 7.76 1.33 3.59
C LEU A 8 8.09 2.83 3.41
N LYS A 9 9.36 3.21 3.61
CA LYS A 9 9.81 4.59 3.39
C LYS A 9 9.82 4.94 1.89
N ALA A 10 10.23 4.01 1.03
CA ALA A 10 10.15 4.16 -0.42
C ALA A 10 8.69 4.27 -0.91
N LEU A 11 7.77 3.48 -0.33
CA LEU A 11 6.33 3.57 -0.53
C LEU A 11 5.77 4.96 -0.20
N GLY A 12 6.15 5.52 0.95
CA GLY A 12 5.75 6.86 1.35
C GLY A 12 6.22 7.93 0.36
N GLN A 13 7.44 7.82 -0.15
CA GLN A 13 7.95 8.74 -1.16
C GLN A 13 7.22 8.61 -2.49
N ILE A 14 6.97 7.39 -2.98
CA ILE A 14 6.25 7.16 -4.23
C ILE A 14 4.81 7.68 -4.14
N LYS A 15 4.13 7.46 -3.01
CA LYS A 15 2.78 8.01 -2.79
C LYS A 15 2.78 9.54 -2.84
N LEU A 16 3.70 10.18 -2.13
CA LEU A 16 3.82 11.64 -2.13
C LEU A 16 4.12 12.19 -3.53
N THR A 17 4.92 11.49 -4.33
CA THR A 17 5.24 11.93 -5.69
C THR A 17 4.10 11.65 -6.68
N LEU A 18 3.37 10.53 -6.56
CA LEU A 18 2.17 10.28 -7.38
C LEU A 18 1.04 11.28 -7.08
N GLU A 19 0.90 11.70 -5.82
CA GLU A 19 -0.06 12.73 -5.42
C GLU A 19 0.39 14.14 -5.81
N ALA A 20 1.70 14.41 -5.83
CA ALA A 20 2.26 15.73 -6.18
C ALA A 20 2.51 15.95 -7.69
N SER A 21 2.78 14.90 -8.47
CA SER A 21 3.21 14.98 -9.88
C SER A 21 2.07 14.72 -10.87
N ALA A 22 0.93 15.37 -10.66
CA ALA A 22 -0.16 15.39 -11.64
C ALA A 22 0.19 16.12 -12.95
N SER A 23 1.31 16.86 -13.01
CA SER A 23 1.56 17.83 -14.08
C SER A 23 2.93 17.73 -14.80
N ASP A 24 3.80 16.77 -14.49
CA ASP A 24 5.13 16.67 -15.14
C ASP A 24 5.49 15.21 -15.50
N GLU A 25 5.57 14.93 -16.80
CA GLU A 25 5.86 13.60 -17.37
C GLU A 25 7.22 13.06 -16.94
N ALA A 26 8.23 13.93 -16.78
CA ALA A 26 9.57 13.50 -16.37
C ALA A 26 9.56 12.97 -14.93
N SER A 27 8.83 13.66 -14.06
CA SER A 27 8.62 13.27 -12.67
C SER A 27 7.82 11.96 -12.58
N GLN A 28 6.77 11.79 -13.37
CA GLN A 28 6.01 10.53 -13.45
C GLN A 28 6.89 9.37 -13.91
N LYS A 29 7.67 9.55 -14.99
CA LYS A 29 8.57 8.52 -15.52
C LYS A 29 9.62 8.10 -14.49
N HIS A 30 10.19 9.05 -13.74
CA HIS A 30 11.17 8.74 -12.69
C HIS A 30 10.55 7.91 -11.56
N VAL A 31 9.32 8.23 -11.16
CA VAL A 31 8.59 7.50 -10.13
C VAL A 31 8.24 6.09 -10.60
N THR A 32 7.73 5.95 -11.83
CA THR A 32 7.41 4.65 -12.41
C THR A 32 8.65 3.76 -12.51
N ASN A 33 9.79 4.30 -12.97
CA ASN A 33 11.04 3.54 -13.04
C ASN A 33 11.52 3.07 -11.66
N LYS A 34 11.36 3.89 -10.61
CA LYS A 34 11.71 3.50 -9.23
C LYS A 34 10.75 2.44 -8.69
N LEU A 35 9.46 2.57 -8.99
CA LEU A 35 8.45 1.58 -8.62
C LEU A 35 8.78 0.23 -9.27
N ASP A 36 9.06 0.21 -10.58
CA ASP A 36 9.44 -1.00 -11.30
C ASP A 36 10.70 -1.65 -10.74
N ALA A 37 11.72 -0.86 -10.37
CA ALA A 37 12.93 -1.39 -9.74
C ALA A 37 12.63 -2.09 -8.40
N ILE A 38 11.78 -1.47 -7.56
CA ILE A 38 11.37 -2.04 -6.27
C ILE A 38 10.53 -3.30 -6.48
N LEU A 39 9.56 -3.26 -7.40
CA LEU A 39 8.71 -4.42 -7.72
C LEU A 39 9.54 -5.57 -8.26
N LYS A 40 10.56 -5.29 -9.08
CA LYS A 40 11.48 -6.29 -9.61
C LYS A 40 12.35 -6.91 -8.51
N GLU A 41 12.85 -6.11 -7.58
CA GLU A 41 13.59 -6.62 -6.41
C GLU A 41 12.68 -7.51 -5.53
N LEU A 42 11.44 -7.07 -5.31
CA LEU A 42 10.44 -7.80 -4.55
C LEU A 42 9.92 -9.05 -5.27
N SER A 43 10.02 -9.13 -6.60
CA SER A 43 9.60 -10.33 -7.36
C SER A 43 10.35 -11.60 -6.97
N HIS A 44 11.57 -11.46 -6.43
CA HIS A 44 12.36 -12.56 -5.89
C HIS A 44 11.90 -13.01 -4.50
N THR A 45 10.97 -12.28 -3.87
CA THR A 45 10.40 -12.55 -2.55
C THR A 45 8.87 -12.45 -2.63
N PRO A 46 8.17 -13.55 -3.00
CA PRO A 46 6.72 -13.54 -3.23
C PRO A 46 5.92 -12.89 -2.09
N ASP A 47 6.24 -13.25 -0.84
CA ASP A 47 5.60 -12.67 0.35
C ASP A 47 5.81 -11.16 0.47
N GLY A 48 7.01 -10.68 0.13
CA GLY A 48 7.35 -9.25 0.17
C GLY A 48 6.57 -8.46 -0.89
N LEU A 49 6.38 -9.04 -2.07
CA LEU A 49 5.59 -8.46 -3.15
C LEU A 49 4.10 -8.41 -2.76
N SER A 50 3.55 -9.50 -2.22
CA SER A 50 2.16 -9.52 -1.74
C SER A 50 1.93 -8.49 -0.63
N GLN A 51 2.82 -8.41 0.37
CA GLN A 51 2.73 -7.40 1.43
C GLN A 51 2.85 -5.96 0.90
N PHE A 52 3.68 -5.73 -0.12
CA PHE A 52 3.80 -4.44 -0.77
C PHE A 52 2.48 -3.99 -1.38
N PHE A 53 1.85 -4.84 -2.20
CA PHE A 53 0.57 -4.50 -2.83
C PHE A 53 -0.55 -4.30 -1.82
N VAL A 54 -0.58 -5.13 -0.76
CA VAL A 54 -1.55 -4.98 0.33
C VAL A 54 -1.41 -3.63 1.02
N ALA A 55 -0.19 -3.24 1.41
CA ALA A 55 0.07 -1.97 2.07
C ALA A 55 -0.25 -0.77 1.15
N ALA A 56 0.10 -0.88 -0.13
CA ALA A 56 -0.16 0.16 -1.12
C ALA A 56 -1.66 0.35 -1.35
N GLU A 57 -2.44 -0.72 -1.56
CA GLU A 57 -3.89 -0.64 -1.79
C GLU A 57 -4.68 -0.08 -0.60
N ILE A 58 -4.23 -0.35 0.63
CA ILE A 58 -4.94 0.10 1.84
C ILE A 58 -4.67 1.57 2.16
N THR A 59 -3.46 2.06 1.84
CA THR A 59 -3.03 3.42 2.18
C THR A 59 -3.23 4.42 1.05
N ALA A 60 -3.49 3.94 -0.16
CA ALA A 60 -3.76 4.76 -1.34
C ALA A 60 -5.16 5.37 -1.33
N THR A 61 -5.34 6.45 -2.10
CA THR A 61 -6.67 6.97 -2.42
C THR A 61 -7.45 5.96 -3.27
N PRO A 62 -8.80 6.02 -3.34
CA PRO A 62 -9.59 5.06 -4.12
C PRO A 62 -9.17 4.95 -5.59
N LYS A 63 -8.85 6.10 -6.22
CA LYS A 63 -8.39 6.16 -7.61
C LYS A 63 -7.05 5.44 -7.79
N THR A 64 -6.10 5.67 -6.89
CA THR A 64 -4.77 5.05 -6.92
C THR A 64 -4.83 3.57 -6.54
N ALA A 65 -5.68 3.17 -5.60
CA ALA A 65 -5.88 1.78 -5.22
C ALA A 65 -6.38 0.93 -6.42
N ASN A 66 -7.28 1.46 -7.25
CA ASN A 66 -7.73 0.78 -8.46
C ASN A 66 -6.59 0.59 -9.48
N LEU A 67 -5.68 1.57 -9.61
CA LEU A 67 -4.51 1.45 -10.49
C LEU A 67 -3.53 0.39 -9.97
N ILE A 68 -3.31 0.35 -8.65
CA ILE A 68 -2.46 -0.66 -8.00
C ILE A 68 -3.06 -2.06 -8.16
N ALA A 69 -4.37 -2.21 -7.98
CA ALA A 69 -5.07 -3.48 -8.11
C ALA A 69 -5.02 -4.06 -9.54
N ALA A 70 -4.87 -3.20 -10.56
CA ALA A 70 -4.75 -3.58 -11.96
C ALA A 70 -3.29 -3.82 -12.43
N HIS A 71 -2.30 -3.73 -11.53
CA HIS A 71 -0.90 -3.81 -11.90
C HIS A 71 -0.49 -5.24 -12.31
N VAL A 72 0.27 -5.39 -13.41
CA VAL A 72 0.63 -6.70 -14.00
C VAL A 72 1.46 -7.59 -13.07
N MET A 73 2.26 -6.98 -12.19
CA MET A 73 3.08 -7.71 -11.21
C MET A 73 2.34 -8.07 -9.93
N ARG A 74 1.04 -7.76 -9.81
CA ARG A 74 0.26 -8.02 -8.61
C ARG A 74 -0.04 -9.52 -8.47
N PRO A 75 0.41 -10.18 -7.38
CA PRO A 75 0.04 -11.58 -7.13
C PRO A 75 -1.48 -11.76 -6.91
N GLU A 76 -2.03 -12.91 -7.32
CA GLU A 76 -3.48 -13.17 -7.28
C GLU A 76 -4.05 -13.21 -5.85
N ASP A 77 -3.25 -13.68 -4.90
CA ASP A 77 -3.54 -13.81 -3.46
C ASP A 77 -3.69 -12.46 -2.75
N VAL A 78 -3.13 -11.38 -3.31
CA VAL A 78 -3.22 -10.01 -2.74
C VAL A 78 -4.67 -9.58 -2.54
N THR A 79 -5.59 -9.97 -3.43
CA THR A 79 -7.01 -9.59 -3.30
C THR A 79 -7.60 -10.08 -1.99
N GLN A 80 -7.29 -11.32 -1.61
CA GLN A 80 -7.78 -11.91 -0.36
C GLN A 80 -7.10 -11.25 0.84
N LEU A 81 -5.79 -11.02 0.77
CA LEU A 81 -5.02 -10.37 1.83
C LEU A 81 -5.49 -8.93 2.08
N VAL A 82 -5.81 -8.16 1.03
CA VAL A 82 -6.37 -6.81 1.15
C VAL A 82 -7.74 -6.85 1.82
N ALA A 83 -8.62 -7.77 1.41
CA ALA A 83 -9.94 -7.93 2.01
C ALA A 83 -9.86 -8.29 3.50
N GLU A 84 -8.99 -9.23 3.85
CA GLU A 84 -8.75 -9.63 5.23
C GLU A 84 -8.21 -8.47 6.08
N ARG A 85 -7.21 -7.74 5.57
CA ARG A 85 -6.63 -6.61 6.27
C ARG A 85 -7.63 -5.46 6.46
N LYS A 86 -8.46 -5.16 5.46
CA LYS A 86 -9.56 -4.18 5.56
C LYS A 86 -10.57 -4.59 6.64
N ARG A 87 -10.95 -5.87 6.68
CA ARG A 87 -11.83 -6.42 7.72
C ARG A 87 -11.22 -6.28 9.12
N ASN A 88 -9.93 -6.59 9.27
CA ASN A 88 -9.23 -6.46 10.54
C ASN A 88 -9.16 -4.99 11.02
N ILE A 89 -8.92 -4.04 10.11
CA ILE A 89 -8.95 -2.60 10.43
C ILE A 89 -10.36 -2.15 10.84
N ALA A 90 -11.41 -2.61 10.14
CA ALA A 90 -12.79 -2.29 10.48
C ALA A 90 -13.19 -2.85 11.86
N ASN A 91 -12.81 -4.09 12.15
CA ASN A 91 -13.03 -4.72 13.45
C ASN A 91 -12.28 -3.99 14.57
N ALA A 92 -11.00 -3.64 14.37
CA ALA A 92 -10.22 -2.90 15.36
C ALA A 92 -10.86 -1.54 15.69
N LYS A 93 -11.33 -0.82 14.67
CA LYS A 93 -12.06 0.44 14.86
C LYS A 93 -13.40 0.26 15.58
N ALA A 94 -14.12 -0.83 15.30
CA ALA A 94 -15.39 -1.14 15.97
C ALA A 94 -15.19 -1.46 17.45
N VAL A 95 -14.10 -2.16 17.79
CA VAL A 95 -13.71 -2.46 19.17
C VAL A 95 -13.33 -1.19 19.93
N GLU A 96 -12.44 -0.34 19.37
CA GLU A 96 -12.08 0.96 19.99
C GLU A 96 -13.31 1.83 20.29
N LYS A 97 -14.29 1.84 19.37
CA LYS A 97 -15.52 2.62 19.52
C LYS A 97 -16.44 2.09 20.63
N GLN A 98 -16.37 0.80 20.96
CA GLN A 98 -17.09 0.20 22.07
C GLN A 98 -16.39 0.44 23.41
N THR A 99 -15.06 0.39 23.45
CA THR A 99 -14.28 0.64 24.67
C THR A 99 -14.42 2.10 25.13
N ASN A 100 -14.36 3.08 24.22
CA ASN A 100 -14.54 4.51 24.54
C ASN A 100 -15.98 4.91 24.91
N ARG A 101 -16.97 4.02 24.76
CA ARG A 101 -18.37 4.29 25.15
C ARG A 101 -18.71 3.78 26.56
N ASN A 102 -17.82 2.99 27.15
CA ASN A 102 -17.99 2.36 28.45
C ASN A 102 -17.10 2.99 29.54
N GLU A 103 -16.42 4.10 29.27
CA GLU A 103 -15.86 4.94 30.33
C GLU A 103 -16.99 5.79 30.95
N PRO A 104 -17.41 5.53 32.20
CA PRO A 104 -18.26 6.47 32.92
C PRO A 104 -17.43 7.73 33.21
N GLN A 105 -17.95 8.90 32.80
CA GLN A 105 -17.50 10.18 33.34
C GLN A 105 -17.96 10.36 34.78
#